data_AF-A0A7S6M143-F1
#
_entry.id   AF-A0A7S6M143-F1
#
_cell.length_a   1.000
_cell.length_b   1.000
_cell.length_c   1.000
_cell.angle_alpha   90.00
_cell.angle_beta   90.00
_cell.angle_gamma   90.00
#
_symmetry.space_group_name_H-M   'P 1'
#
loop_
_entity.id
_entity.type
_entity.pdbx_description
1 polymer ?
#
loop_
_entity_poly.entity_id
_entity_poly.type
_entity_poly.pdbx_seq_one_letter_code
_entity_poly.pdbx_strand_id
1 'polypeptide(L)'
;MRTKQRNTPVSAHWKLVASMACWLLALTASVLGVVLSVQACFPYIPGLGAGCAAGEACSAVAYSRYSHLSGVPISFIGVVYYSMVLLMLSFTGLWPRLVFFATLLVAGGTVASCLLVLLMHFAIGELCERCLGSALASGILALCMALGVRAPKVTVPGRIVLAGPTLVALALVYALVAEEREHVALLESYFPTLQGDALFGETRSDHIRFGEGTTEIVMFVDMRCGACLTEIRNLKRRAQFGENLRVTVLHFPLSMDSVSFDLACVAEQYQSAWVLMRLMEDGLDHRPKSQREVSSIADSILSGVRLESRFSIAEAANWVRENVAIGRHFGLQGTPAVFIVAEKSAKRVIVVPFQGRNNTQAVVQRQ
;
A
#
# COMPACT_ATOMS: atom_id res chain seq x y z
N MET A 1 -0.77 -23.59 65.87
CA MET A 1 -1.97 -22.90 65.33
C MET A 1 -1.62 -22.34 63.94
N ARG A 2 -2.17 -22.91 62.87
CA ARG A 2 -1.91 -22.49 61.47
C ARG A 2 -3.11 -21.65 61.02
N THR A 3 -2.95 -20.34 60.98
CA THR A 3 -4.01 -19.40 60.57
C THR A 3 -4.24 -19.52 59.07
N LYS A 4 -5.34 -20.18 58.72
CA LYS A 4 -5.87 -20.28 57.36
C LYS A 4 -6.40 -18.91 56.94
N GLN A 5 -5.61 -18.15 56.17
CA GLN A 5 -6.07 -16.92 55.52
C GLN A 5 -7.32 -17.23 54.69
N ARG A 6 -8.48 -16.75 55.15
CA ARG A 6 -9.72 -16.75 54.37
C ARG A 6 -9.59 -15.66 53.32
N ASN A 7 -9.40 -16.06 52.06
CA ASN A 7 -9.54 -15.16 50.92
C ASN A 7 -10.97 -14.56 50.95
N THR A 8 -11.07 -13.25 51.08
CA THR A 8 -12.35 -12.52 51.05
C THR A 8 -12.98 -12.62 49.64
N PRO A 9 -14.30 -12.84 49.53
CA PRO A 9 -15.00 -13.09 48.26
C PRO A 9 -14.86 -11.95 47.23
N VAL A 10 -14.67 -10.71 47.70
CA VAL A 10 -14.46 -9.51 46.85
C VAL A 10 -13.22 -9.65 45.94
N SER A 11 -12.17 -10.32 46.41
CA SER A 11 -10.92 -10.51 45.65
C SER A 11 -11.02 -11.52 44.50
N ALA A 12 -12.00 -12.42 44.56
CA ALA A 12 -12.22 -13.46 43.55
C ALA A 12 -13.09 -12.94 42.39
N HIS A 13 -14.13 -12.15 42.68
CA HIS A 13 -14.97 -11.52 41.66
C HIS A 13 -14.19 -10.52 40.81
N TRP A 14 -13.35 -9.68 41.42
CA TRP A 14 -12.49 -8.73 40.69
C TRP A 14 -11.55 -9.43 39.71
N LYS A 15 -10.94 -10.55 40.12
CA LYS A 15 -10.03 -11.35 39.25
C LYS A 15 -10.77 -11.98 38.07
N LEU A 16 -12.02 -12.40 38.24
CA LEU A 16 -12.84 -12.96 37.16
C LEU A 16 -13.26 -11.89 36.15
N VAL A 17 -13.73 -10.74 36.63
CA VAL A 17 -14.13 -9.60 35.78
C VAL A 17 -12.94 -9.05 35.00
N ALA A 18 -11.79 -8.88 35.66
CA ALA A 18 -10.56 -8.42 34.99
C ALA A 18 -10.08 -9.40 33.91
N SER A 19 -10.17 -10.71 34.17
CA SER A 19 -9.80 -11.74 33.19
C SER A 19 -10.75 -11.76 31.99
N MET A 20 -12.05 -11.57 32.20
CA MET A 20 -13.03 -11.47 31.11
C MET A 20 -12.81 -10.22 30.26
N ALA A 21 -12.53 -9.08 30.90
CA ALA A 21 -12.21 -7.84 30.20
C ALA A 21 -10.94 -7.98 29.34
N CYS A 22 -9.88 -8.60 29.87
CA CYS A 22 -8.65 -8.87 29.11
C CYS A 22 -8.89 -9.81 27.92
N TRP A 23 -9.75 -10.82 28.07
CA TRP A 23 -10.08 -11.75 26.99
C TRP A 23 -10.88 -11.06 25.86
N LEU A 24 -11.88 -10.24 26.21
CA LEU A 24 -12.63 -9.45 25.24
C LEU A 24 -11.76 -8.40 24.54
N LEU A 25 -10.86 -7.76 25.29
CA LEU A 25 -9.90 -6.81 24.73
C LEU A 25 -8.91 -7.50 23.78
N ALA A 26 -8.45 -8.71 24.11
CA ALA A 26 -7.60 -9.49 23.21
C ALA A 26 -8.33 -9.89 21.92
N LEU A 27 -9.60 -10.30 21.99
CA LEU A 27 -10.39 -10.60 20.80
C LEU A 27 -10.57 -9.38 19.90
N THR A 28 -10.96 -8.25 20.47
CA THR A 28 -11.14 -7.00 19.72
C THR A 28 -9.82 -6.52 19.09
N ALA A 29 -8.71 -6.59 19.82
CA ALA A 29 -7.38 -6.29 19.30
C ALA A 29 -6.99 -7.23 18.14
N SER A 30 -7.28 -8.53 18.23
CA SER A 30 -6.99 -9.47 17.14
C SER A 30 -7.82 -9.20 15.88
N VAL A 31 -9.11 -8.86 16.03
CA VAL A 31 -9.98 -8.44 14.91
C VAL A 31 -9.43 -7.18 14.25
N LEU A 32 -9.11 -6.17 15.04
CA LEU A 32 -8.55 -4.92 14.54
C LEU A 32 -7.23 -5.16 13.81
N GLY A 33 -6.37 -6.04 14.34
CA GLY A 33 -5.15 -6.47 13.69
C GLY A 33 -5.38 -7.14 12.33
N VAL A 34 -6.41 -7.98 12.19
CA VAL A 34 -6.80 -8.55 10.89
C VAL A 34 -7.21 -7.44 9.92
N VAL A 35 -8.10 -6.53 10.33
CA VAL A 35 -8.58 -5.41 9.49
C VAL A 35 -7.40 -4.58 8.99
N LEU A 36 -6.53 -4.13 9.90
CA LEU A 36 -5.38 -3.31 9.56
C LEU A 36 -4.39 -4.04 8.64
N SER A 37 -4.22 -5.35 8.83
CA SER A 37 -3.35 -6.17 7.98
C SER A 37 -3.94 -6.37 6.58
N VAL A 38 -5.26 -6.55 6.48
CA VAL A 38 -5.96 -6.63 5.18
C VAL A 38 -5.85 -5.30 4.43
N GLN A 39 -6.07 -4.17 5.11
CA GLN A 39 -5.88 -2.85 4.50
C GLN A 39 -4.43 -2.61 4.07
N ALA A 40 -3.45 -3.13 4.83
CA ALA A 40 -2.04 -3.07 4.44
C ALA A 40 -1.72 -3.97 3.23
N CYS A 41 -2.61 -4.90 2.84
CA CYS A 41 -2.45 -5.67 1.60
C CYS A 41 -2.87 -4.90 0.34
N PHE A 42 -3.62 -3.81 0.47
CA PHE A 42 -4.17 -3.07 -0.67
C PHE A 42 -3.14 -2.64 -1.72
N PRO A 43 -1.94 -2.13 -1.36
CA PRO A 43 -0.90 -1.84 -2.35
C PRO A 43 -0.51 -3.03 -3.25
N TYR A 44 -0.63 -4.26 -2.73
CA TYR A 44 -0.27 -5.48 -3.48
C TYR A 44 -1.47 -6.09 -4.20
N ILE A 45 -2.68 -5.59 -3.91
CA ILE A 45 -3.88 -5.99 -4.63
C ILE A 45 -3.96 -5.12 -5.87
N PRO A 46 -3.94 -5.74 -7.06
CA PRO A 46 -4.31 -5.05 -8.28
C PRO A 46 -5.65 -4.33 -8.06
N GLY A 47 -5.69 -2.99 -8.11
CA GLY A 47 -6.97 -2.29 -7.89
C GLY A 47 -6.98 -1.28 -6.76
N LEU A 48 -5.98 -1.31 -5.89
CA LEU A 48 -6.01 -0.50 -4.68
C LEU A 48 -4.67 0.21 -4.46
N GLY A 49 -4.74 1.53 -4.19
CA GLY A 49 -3.57 2.29 -3.78
C GLY A 49 -3.17 1.97 -2.34
N ALA A 50 -2.04 2.52 -1.88
CA ALA A 50 -1.65 2.44 -0.47
C ALA A 50 -2.53 3.30 0.46
N GLY A 51 -3.76 3.65 0.05
CA GLY A 51 -4.61 4.73 0.56
C GLY A 51 -4.52 4.94 2.07
N CYS A 52 -3.89 6.04 2.49
CA CYS A 52 -3.94 6.53 3.86
C CYS A 52 -4.02 8.05 3.86
N ALA A 53 -4.51 8.63 4.94
CA ALA A 53 -4.59 10.07 5.12
C ALA A 53 -3.21 10.77 4.99
N ALA A 54 -2.12 10.03 5.25
CA ALA A 54 -0.74 10.51 5.15
C ALA A 54 -0.06 10.25 3.78
N GLY A 55 -0.79 9.78 2.76
CA GLY A 55 -0.36 9.68 1.36
C GLY A 55 0.96 8.94 1.11
N GLU A 56 2.08 9.67 1.12
CA GLU A 56 3.43 9.17 0.80
C GLU A 56 4.02 8.25 1.89
N ALA A 57 3.67 8.44 3.17
CA ALA A 57 4.29 7.69 4.25
C ALA A 57 3.92 6.19 4.25
N CYS A 58 2.70 5.85 3.81
CA CYS A 58 2.27 4.44 3.75
C CYS A 58 2.80 3.75 2.49
N SER A 59 2.84 4.46 1.35
CA SER A 59 3.44 3.93 0.13
C SER A 59 4.95 3.74 0.32
N ALA A 60 5.59 4.63 1.08
CA ALA A 60 6.99 4.51 1.46
C ALA A 60 7.33 3.18 2.12
N VAL A 61 6.56 2.84 3.16
CA VAL A 61 6.75 1.61 3.92
C VAL A 61 6.36 0.39 3.09
N ALA A 62 5.22 0.46 2.38
CA ALA A 62 4.68 -0.67 1.61
C ALA A 62 5.58 -1.09 0.43
N TYR A 63 6.24 -0.15 -0.25
CA TYR A 63 7.11 -0.47 -1.40
C TYR A 63 8.61 -0.50 -1.03
N SER A 64 8.94 -0.41 0.25
CA SER A 64 10.32 -0.54 0.71
C SER A 64 10.86 -1.97 0.51
N ARG A 65 12.19 -2.12 0.41
CA ARG A 65 12.82 -3.45 0.35
C ARG A 65 12.48 -4.34 1.56
N TYR A 66 12.12 -3.72 2.69
CA TYR A 66 11.81 -4.40 3.94
C TYR A 66 10.36 -4.88 4.02
N SER A 67 9.49 -4.51 3.08
CA SER A 67 8.08 -4.92 3.09
C SER A 67 7.87 -6.36 2.61
N HIS A 68 8.91 -6.99 2.06
CA HIS A 68 8.91 -8.38 1.61
C HIS A 68 9.82 -9.25 2.46
N LEU A 69 9.30 -10.35 2.96
CA LEU A 69 10.06 -11.41 3.60
C LEU A 69 10.06 -12.64 2.67
N SER A 70 11.23 -13.01 2.15
CA SER A 70 11.38 -14.11 1.18
C SER A 70 10.45 -13.98 -0.04
N GLY A 71 10.21 -12.75 -0.50
CA GLY A 71 9.31 -12.43 -1.61
C GLY A 71 7.84 -12.28 -1.23
N VAL A 72 7.43 -12.70 -0.03
CA VAL A 72 6.05 -12.56 0.45
C VAL A 72 5.88 -11.23 1.18
N PRO A 73 4.89 -10.39 0.82
CA PRO A 73 4.60 -9.18 1.56
C PRO A 73 4.27 -9.45 3.03
N ILE A 74 4.87 -8.67 3.93
CA ILE A 74 4.69 -8.80 5.38
C ILE A 74 3.22 -8.61 5.79
N SER A 75 2.43 -7.85 5.02
CA SER A 75 1.00 -7.67 5.25
C SER A 75 0.23 -9.00 5.24
N PHE A 76 0.57 -9.94 4.35
CA PHE A 76 -0.04 -11.28 4.34
C PHE A 76 0.32 -12.09 5.58
N ILE A 77 1.57 -11.97 6.06
CA ILE A 77 2.00 -12.62 7.30
C ILE A 77 1.19 -12.07 8.48
N GLY A 78 0.93 -10.75 8.50
CA GLY A 78 0.06 -10.10 9.47
C GLY A 78 -1.36 -10.68 9.48
N VAL A 79 -1.98 -10.84 8.30
CA VAL A 79 -3.32 -11.44 8.18
C VAL A 79 -3.35 -12.85 8.77
N VAL A 80 -2.36 -13.69 8.44
CA VAL A 80 -2.26 -15.06 8.98
C VAL A 80 -2.05 -15.04 10.49
N TYR A 81 -1.15 -14.20 10.98
CA TYR A 81 -0.84 -14.05 12.40
C TYR A 81 -2.08 -13.68 13.22
N TYR A 82 -2.77 -12.58 12.90
CA TYR A 82 -3.93 -12.13 13.67
C TYR A 82 -5.12 -13.08 13.56
N SER A 83 -5.32 -13.71 12.39
CA SER A 83 -6.38 -14.71 12.21
C SER A 83 -6.11 -15.96 13.04
N MET A 84 -4.85 -16.40 13.13
CA MET A 84 -4.46 -17.55 13.94
C MET A 84 -4.60 -17.26 15.44
N VAL A 85 -4.20 -16.07 15.90
CA VAL A 85 -4.42 -15.62 17.29
C VAL A 85 -5.91 -15.56 17.61
N LEU A 86 -6.73 -14.94 16.76
CA LEU A 86 -8.18 -14.86 16.93
C LEU A 86 -8.82 -16.24 17.04
N LEU A 87 -8.42 -17.17 16.16
CA LEU A 87 -8.89 -18.55 16.17
C LEU A 87 -8.51 -19.23 17.49
N MET A 88 -7.23 -19.19 17.87
CA MET A 88 -6.75 -19.84 19.10
C MET A 88 -7.47 -19.31 20.33
N LEU A 89 -7.66 -17.98 20.45
CA LEU A 89 -8.38 -17.34 21.56
C LEU A 89 -9.84 -17.77 21.64
N SER A 90 -10.50 -17.95 20.50
CA SER A 90 -11.90 -18.39 20.41
C SER A 90 -12.10 -19.85 20.85
N PHE A 91 -11.12 -20.72 20.61
CA PHE A 91 -11.19 -22.15 20.95
C PHE A 91 -10.57 -22.52 22.31
N THR A 92 -10.14 -21.54 23.10
CA THR A 92 -9.52 -21.75 24.42
C THR A 92 -10.40 -22.54 25.41
N GLY A 93 -11.72 -22.48 25.26
CA GLY A 93 -12.67 -23.24 26.10
C GLY A 93 -12.67 -24.74 25.83
N LEU A 94 -12.31 -25.19 24.62
CA LEU A 94 -12.24 -26.61 24.27
C LEU A 94 -10.83 -27.18 24.51
N TRP A 95 -9.79 -26.37 24.26
CA TRP A 95 -8.40 -26.79 24.34
C TRP A 95 -7.59 -25.76 25.15
N PRO A 96 -7.46 -25.91 26.48
CA PRO A 96 -6.76 -24.95 27.33
C PRO A 96 -5.28 -24.74 26.94
N ARG A 97 -4.66 -25.74 26.30
CA ARG A 97 -3.29 -25.66 25.77
C ARG A 97 -3.13 -24.61 24.66
N LEU A 98 -4.21 -24.21 23.98
CA LEU A 98 -4.15 -23.17 22.94
C LEU A 98 -3.75 -21.81 23.50
N VAL A 99 -4.04 -21.51 24.78
CA VAL A 99 -3.61 -20.26 25.41
C VAL A 99 -2.08 -20.18 25.44
N PHE A 100 -1.39 -21.29 25.70
CA PHE A 100 0.07 -21.35 25.69
C PHE A 100 0.63 -21.07 24.30
N PHE A 101 0.11 -21.74 23.25
CA PHE A 101 0.54 -21.49 21.88
C PHE A 101 0.23 -20.07 21.40
N ALA A 102 -0.95 -19.54 21.74
CA ALA A 102 -1.30 -18.15 21.46
C ALA A 102 -0.34 -17.18 22.17
N THR A 103 0.08 -17.48 23.40
CA THR A 103 1.06 -16.65 24.13
C THR A 103 2.40 -16.60 23.40
N LEU A 104 2.89 -17.77 22.97
CA LEU A 104 4.16 -17.87 22.24
C LEU A 104 4.09 -17.12 20.90
N LEU A 105 2.99 -17.30 20.17
CA LEU A 105 2.77 -16.64 18.90
C LEU A 105 2.68 -15.12 19.07
N VAL A 106 1.93 -14.64 20.06
CA VAL A 106 1.81 -13.20 20.38
C VAL A 106 3.17 -12.63 20.78
N ALA A 107 3.95 -13.32 21.62
CA ALA A 107 5.29 -12.86 21.98
C ALA A 107 6.20 -12.70 20.76
N GLY A 108 6.22 -13.69 19.86
CA GLY A 108 6.96 -13.60 18.59
C GLY A 108 6.47 -12.47 17.69
N GLY A 109 5.15 -12.32 17.57
CA GLY A 109 4.50 -11.25 16.81
C GLY A 109 4.83 -9.86 17.34
N THR A 110 4.86 -9.67 18.66
CA THR A 110 5.23 -8.39 19.29
C THR A 110 6.69 -8.04 19.07
N VAL A 111 7.59 -9.03 19.19
CA VAL A 111 9.02 -8.81 18.85
C VAL A 111 9.16 -8.40 17.39
N ALA A 112 8.49 -9.11 16.47
CA ALA A 112 8.49 -8.74 15.06
C ALA A 112 7.91 -7.34 14.81
N SER A 113 6.80 -6.98 15.46
CA SER A 113 6.20 -5.64 15.37
C SER A 113 7.16 -4.55 15.87
N CYS A 114 7.85 -4.77 17.00
CA CYS A 114 8.84 -3.82 17.50
C CYS A 114 10.01 -3.65 16.52
N LEU A 115 10.54 -4.75 15.95
CA LEU A 115 11.59 -4.68 14.94
C LEU A 115 11.16 -3.89 13.71
N LEU A 116 9.95 -4.10 13.21
CA LEU A 116 9.41 -3.37 12.07
C LEU A 116 9.19 -1.88 12.38
N VAL A 117 8.74 -1.53 13.59
CA VAL A 117 8.63 -0.13 14.03
C VAL A 117 9.99 0.54 14.11
N LEU A 118 10.99 -0.14 14.67
CA LEU A 118 12.37 0.37 14.69
C LEU A 118 12.90 0.56 13.27
N LEU A 119 12.62 -0.37 12.38
CA LEU A 119 13.03 -0.29 10.99
C LEU A 119 12.36 0.89 10.26
N MET A 120 11.05 1.10 10.45
CA MET A 120 10.33 2.24 9.88
C MET A 120 10.94 3.57 10.34
N HIS A 121 11.26 3.68 11.64
CA HIS A 121 11.82 4.90 12.20
C HIS A 121 13.27 5.15 11.77
N PHE A 122 14.14 4.14 11.82
CA PHE A 122 15.60 4.31 11.60
C PHE A 122 16.04 4.10 10.16
N ALA A 123 15.45 3.15 9.43
CA ALA A 123 15.86 2.83 8.07
C ALA A 123 15.03 3.57 7.01
N ILE A 124 13.72 3.68 7.20
CA ILE A 124 12.81 4.30 6.21
C ILE A 124 12.63 5.81 6.48
N GLY A 125 12.63 6.20 7.76
CA GLY A 125 12.47 7.60 8.17
C GLY A 125 11.03 8.12 8.07
N GLU A 126 10.05 7.24 7.86
CA GLU A 126 8.62 7.56 7.71
C GLU A 126 7.79 6.63 8.61
N LEU A 127 6.68 7.14 9.15
CA LEU A 127 5.78 6.35 10.00
C LEU A 127 4.46 6.11 9.27
N CYS A 128 4.17 4.84 8.96
CA CYS A 128 2.89 4.43 8.40
C CYS A 128 1.86 4.26 9.53
N GLU A 129 0.78 5.04 9.47
CA GLU A 129 -0.31 5.03 10.47
C GLU A 129 -0.93 3.64 10.66
N ARG A 130 -1.19 2.91 9.56
CA ARG A 130 -1.76 1.55 9.64
C ARG A 130 -0.81 0.54 10.26
N CYS A 131 0.49 0.64 9.94
CA CYS A 131 1.51 -0.22 10.52
C CYS A 131 1.68 0.05 12.02
N LEU A 132 1.57 1.32 12.44
CA LEU A 132 1.57 1.70 13.84
C LEU A 132 0.31 1.18 14.55
N GLY A 133 -0.86 1.26 13.92
CA GLY A 133 -2.09 0.65 14.42
C GLY A 133 -1.96 -0.86 14.62
N SER A 134 -1.34 -1.55 13.66
CA SER A 134 -1.05 -2.99 13.80
C SER A 134 -0.07 -3.26 14.95
N ALA A 135 1.00 -2.48 15.08
CA ALA A 135 1.93 -2.60 16.20
C ALA A 135 1.24 -2.39 17.57
N LEU A 136 0.32 -1.42 17.66
CA LEU A 136 -0.50 -1.19 18.85
C LEU A 136 -1.40 -2.39 19.15
N ALA A 137 -2.06 -2.98 18.14
CA ALA A 137 -2.88 -4.17 18.32
C ALA A 137 -2.06 -5.36 18.87
N SER A 138 -0.85 -5.59 18.33
CA SER A 138 0.10 -6.59 18.83
C SER A 138 0.54 -6.32 20.28
N GLY A 139 0.80 -5.05 20.62
CA GLY A 139 1.14 -4.64 21.99
C GLY A 139 0.01 -4.87 23.00
N ILE A 140 -1.24 -4.54 22.62
CA ILE A 140 -2.42 -4.81 23.44
C ILE A 140 -2.60 -6.32 23.66
N LEU A 141 -2.43 -7.13 22.61
CA LEU A 141 -2.45 -8.59 22.73
C LEU A 141 -1.40 -9.09 23.73
N ALA A 142 -0.15 -8.62 23.62
CA ALA A 142 0.91 -9.02 24.55
C ALA A 142 0.61 -8.63 25.99
N LEU A 143 0.10 -7.41 26.22
CA LEU A 143 -0.29 -6.95 27.54
C LEU A 143 -1.41 -7.80 28.14
N CYS A 144 -2.46 -8.09 27.36
CA CYS A 144 -3.55 -8.96 27.80
C CYS A 144 -3.03 -10.36 28.17
N MET A 145 -2.18 -10.96 27.33
CA MET A 145 -1.61 -12.28 27.60
C MET A 145 -0.72 -12.27 28.85
N ALA A 146 0.08 -11.23 29.07
CA ALA A 146 0.92 -11.06 30.26
C ALA A 146 0.11 -10.88 31.55
N LEU A 147 -1.03 -10.17 31.49
CA LEU A 147 -1.97 -10.01 32.62
C LEU A 147 -2.76 -11.28 32.94
N GLY A 148 -2.56 -12.36 32.17
CA GLY A 148 -3.09 -13.68 32.47
C GLY A 148 -4.53 -13.85 32.03
N VAL A 149 -4.77 -13.73 30.71
CA VAL A 149 -6.03 -14.14 30.06
C VAL A 149 -6.36 -15.57 30.47
N ARG A 150 -7.32 -15.74 31.37
CA ARG A 150 -7.94 -17.04 31.62
C ARG A 150 -9.20 -17.10 30.79
N ALA A 151 -9.29 -18.14 29.96
CA ALA A 151 -10.51 -18.47 29.26
C ALA A 151 -11.63 -18.59 30.32
N PRO A 152 -12.69 -17.78 30.23
CA PRO A 152 -13.81 -17.94 31.13
C PRO A 152 -14.37 -19.36 30.92
N LYS A 153 -14.68 -20.08 32.00
CA LYS A 153 -15.38 -21.36 31.94
C LYS A 153 -16.84 -21.08 31.56
N VAL A 154 -17.05 -20.70 30.31
CA VAL A 154 -18.36 -20.29 29.81
C VAL A 154 -19.10 -21.55 29.35
N THR A 155 -20.02 -22.03 30.18
CA THR A 155 -21.05 -23.04 29.81
C THR A 155 -22.16 -22.38 28.99
N VAL A 156 -21.80 -21.72 27.90
CA VAL A 156 -22.74 -21.20 26.90
C VAL A 156 -22.49 -22.00 25.61
N PRO A 157 -23.51 -22.36 24.82
CA PRO A 157 -23.31 -23.15 23.61
C PRO A 157 -22.26 -22.45 22.74
N GLY A 158 -21.11 -23.10 22.53
CA GLY A 158 -19.90 -22.48 21.98
C GLY A 158 -20.07 -21.78 20.62
N ARG A 159 -21.20 -21.98 19.96
CA ARG A 159 -21.60 -21.33 18.71
C ARG A 159 -21.98 -19.84 18.87
N ILE A 160 -22.54 -19.40 19.99
CA ILE A 160 -23.02 -18.02 20.17
C ILE A 160 -21.89 -17.07 20.57
N VAL A 161 -20.95 -17.56 21.39
CA VAL A 161 -19.74 -16.81 21.80
C VAL A 161 -18.76 -16.63 20.64
N LEU A 162 -18.70 -17.59 19.70
CA LEU A 162 -17.94 -17.45 18.45
C LEU A 162 -18.65 -16.55 17.43
N ALA A 163 -19.97 -16.69 17.27
CA ALA A 163 -20.68 -16.05 16.17
C ALA A 163 -20.78 -14.53 16.33
N GLY A 164 -21.08 -14.01 17.53
CA GLY A 164 -21.32 -12.58 17.72
C GLY A 164 -20.13 -11.69 17.33
N PRO A 165 -18.96 -11.82 18.00
CA PRO A 165 -17.79 -10.99 17.71
C PRO A 165 -17.23 -11.25 16.32
N THR A 166 -17.25 -12.50 15.85
CA THR A 166 -16.72 -12.87 14.53
C THR A 166 -17.63 -12.35 13.41
N LEU A 167 -18.96 -12.37 13.57
CA LEU A 167 -19.90 -11.79 12.61
C LEU A 167 -19.88 -10.28 12.64
N VAL A 168 -19.73 -9.65 13.81
CA VAL A 168 -19.56 -8.19 13.90
C VAL A 168 -18.23 -7.77 13.28
N ALA A 169 -17.14 -8.52 13.51
CA ALA A 169 -15.86 -8.33 12.85
C ALA A 169 -15.96 -8.50 11.34
N LEU A 170 -16.61 -9.56 10.86
CA LEU A 170 -16.85 -9.79 9.43
C LEU A 170 -17.74 -8.72 8.81
N ALA A 171 -18.77 -8.26 9.53
CA ALA A 171 -19.65 -7.19 9.08
C ALA A 171 -18.92 -5.84 9.05
N LEU A 172 -18.03 -5.58 10.01
CA LEU A 172 -17.21 -4.36 10.05
C LEU A 172 -16.13 -4.40 8.94
N VAL A 173 -15.47 -5.54 8.75
CA VAL A 173 -14.56 -5.78 7.63
C VAL A 173 -15.29 -5.61 6.29
N TYR A 174 -16.47 -6.19 6.15
CA TYR A 174 -17.29 -6.06 4.95
C TYR A 174 -17.72 -4.61 4.73
N ALA A 175 -18.19 -3.91 5.76
CA ALA A 175 -18.59 -2.51 5.65
C ALA A 175 -17.42 -1.59 5.26
N LEU A 176 -16.27 -1.73 5.91
CA LEU A 176 -15.08 -0.94 5.60
C LEU A 176 -14.51 -1.24 4.21
N VAL A 177 -14.55 -2.50 3.77
CA VAL A 177 -14.13 -2.89 2.41
C VAL A 177 -15.17 -2.50 1.35
N ALA A 178 -16.46 -2.53 1.69
CA ALA A 178 -17.54 -2.14 0.79
C ALA A 178 -17.57 -0.63 0.54
N GLU A 179 -17.34 0.18 1.57
CA GLU A 179 -17.25 1.65 1.48
C GLU A 179 -16.14 2.08 0.51
N GLU A 180 -15.02 1.35 0.50
CA GLU A 180 -13.92 1.59 -0.44
C GLU A 180 -14.20 1.06 -1.86
N ARG A 181 -14.96 -0.05 -1.99
CA ARG A 181 -15.41 -0.57 -3.29
C ARG A 181 -16.41 0.36 -3.99
N GLU A 182 -17.29 1.02 -3.23
CA GLU A 182 -18.23 2.00 -3.79
C GLU A 182 -17.49 3.20 -4.38
N HIS A 183 -16.43 3.68 -3.73
CA HIS A 183 -15.60 4.77 -4.26
C HIS A 183 -14.87 4.39 -5.56
N VAL A 184 -14.36 3.16 -5.66
CA VAL A 184 -13.69 2.67 -6.88
C VAL A 184 -14.70 2.43 -8.02
N ALA A 185 -15.89 1.90 -7.72
CA ALA A 185 -16.94 1.68 -8.71
C ALA A 185 -17.54 3.02 -9.24
N LEU A 186 -17.64 4.04 -8.38
CA LEU A 186 -18.05 5.38 -8.79
C LEU A 186 -17.01 6.03 -9.70
N LEU A 187 -15.71 5.87 -9.39
CA LEU A 187 -14.62 6.33 -10.25
C LEU A 187 -14.69 5.70 -11.66
N GLU A 188 -14.95 4.40 -11.78
CA GLU A 188 -15.09 3.74 -13.09
C GLU A 188 -16.30 4.25 -13.91
N SER A 189 -17.33 4.77 -13.24
CA SER A 189 -18.50 5.38 -13.90
C SER A 189 -18.29 6.84 -14.33
N TYR A 190 -17.29 7.53 -13.78
CA TYR A 190 -17.10 8.99 -13.93
C TYR A 190 -16.06 9.38 -14.99
N PHE A 191 -15.35 8.42 -15.60
CA PHE A 191 -14.40 8.72 -16.68
C PHE A 191 -15.12 8.72 -18.03
N PRO A 192 -15.43 9.88 -18.62
CA PRO A 192 -15.93 9.91 -20.00
C PRO A 192 -14.90 9.29 -20.95
N THR A 193 -15.36 8.79 -22.10
CA THR A 193 -14.49 8.52 -23.26
C THR A 193 -13.84 9.85 -23.68
N LEU A 194 -12.61 10.06 -23.23
CA LEU A 194 -11.83 11.26 -23.51
C LEU A 194 -11.13 11.11 -24.87
N GLN A 195 -10.96 12.21 -25.60
CA GLN A 195 -10.22 12.21 -26.87
C GLN A 195 -8.72 12.05 -26.59
N GLY A 196 -8.09 11.07 -27.25
CA GLY A 196 -6.68 10.71 -27.04
C GLY A 196 -5.68 11.83 -27.34
N ASP A 197 -6.04 12.74 -28.24
CA ASP A 197 -5.15 13.81 -28.69
C ASP A 197 -4.93 14.88 -27.60
N ALA A 198 -5.90 15.03 -26.68
CA ALA A 198 -5.79 15.95 -25.55
C ALA A 198 -4.84 15.45 -24.43
N LEU A 199 -4.47 14.16 -24.43
CA LEU A 199 -3.53 13.58 -23.44
C LEU A 199 -2.08 13.99 -23.68
N PHE A 200 -1.74 14.42 -24.90
CA PHE A 200 -0.37 14.76 -25.29
C PHE A 200 -0.13 16.28 -25.42
N GLY A 201 -1.18 17.08 -25.26
CA GLY A 201 -1.16 18.50 -25.61
C GLY A 201 -1.04 18.70 -27.12
N GLU A 202 -1.59 19.79 -27.66
CA GLU A 202 -1.62 20.04 -29.12
C GLU A 202 -0.23 20.28 -29.75
N THR A 203 0.88 20.19 -29.00
CA THR A 203 2.17 20.76 -29.40
C THR A 203 3.43 19.92 -29.14
N ARG A 204 3.38 18.71 -28.55
CA ARG A 204 4.62 18.01 -28.16
C ARG A 204 4.78 16.59 -28.75
N SER A 205 5.94 16.32 -29.36
CA SER A 205 6.35 14.98 -29.84
C SER A 205 7.27 14.24 -28.88
N ASP A 206 7.94 14.97 -27.97
CA ASP A 206 9.09 14.48 -27.21
C ASP A 206 8.69 14.16 -25.77
N HIS A 207 8.33 12.90 -25.52
CA HIS A 207 8.08 12.40 -24.17
C HIS A 207 9.06 11.29 -23.82
N ILE A 208 9.27 11.06 -22.52
CA ILE A 208 10.00 9.90 -22.04
C ILE A 208 9.19 8.64 -22.38
N ARG A 209 9.77 7.77 -23.22
CA ARG A 209 9.07 6.59 -23.77
C ARG A 209 9.82 5.28 -23.55
N PHE A 210 9.05 4.20 -23.42
CA PHE A 210 9.55 2.82 -23.45
C PHE A 210 8.88 2.04 -24.59
N GLY A 211 9.65 1.22 -25.31
CA GLY A 211 9.14 0.41 -26.42
C GLY A 211 8.84 1.22 -27.68
N GLU A 212 8.63 0.53 -28.79
CA GLU A 212 8.38 1.13 -30.11
C GLU A 212 7.03 0.72 -30.71
N GLY A 213 6.20 0.02 -29.94
CA GLY A 213 4.99 -0.60 -30.47
C GLY A 213 3.90 0.38 -30.92
N THR A 214 2.80 -0.15 -31.44
CA THR A 214 1.69 0.66 -31.97
C THR A 214 0.58 0.92 -30.97
N THR A 215 0.47 0.13 -29.89
CA THR A 215 -0.46 0.42 -28.80
C THR A 215 0.19 1.40 -27.83
N GLU A 216 -0.33 2.62 -27.81
CA GLU A 216 0.18 3.70 -26.97
C GLU A 216 -0.44 3.62 -25.57
N ILE A 217 0.41 3.66 -24.55
CA ILE A 217 0.04 3.68 -23.14
C ILE A 217 0.60 4.97 -22.54
N VAL A 218 -0.26 5.81 -22.00
CA VAL A 218 0.16 7.04 -21.28
C VAL A 218 0.04 6.79 -19.79
N MET A 219 1.11 7.04 -19.03
CA MET A 219 1.13 6.81 -17.60
C MET A 219 1.55 8.08 -16.85
N PHE A 220 0.65 8.60 -16.01
CA PHE A 220 0.94 9.68 -15.09
C PHE A 220 1.59 9.14 -13.81
N VAL A 221 2.75 9.69 -13.45
CA VAL A 221 3.55 9.19 -12.34
C VAL A 221 4.05 10.30 -11.41
N ASP A 222 4.07 9.98 -10.13
CA ASP A 222 4.80 10.74 -9.11
C ASP A 222 6.17 10.05 -8.90
N MET A 223 7.26 10.83 -8.84
CA MET A 223 8.63 10.30 -8.74
C MET A 223 8.91 9.60 -7.40
N ARG A 224 8.10 9.85 -6.36
CA ARG A 224 8.20 9.22 -5.03
C ARG A 224 7.12 8.17 -4.80
N CYS A 225 6.40 7.77 -5.84
CA CYS A 225 5.35 6.76 -5.79
C CYS A 225 5.91 5.36 -6.09
N GLY A 226 6.00 4.50 -5.06
CA GLY A 226 6.48 3.12 -5.21
C GLY A 226 5.61 2.24 -6.12
N ALA A 227 4.29 2.48 -6.14
CA ALA A 227 3.37 1.83 -7.07
C ALA A 227 3.69 2.18 -8.53
N CYS A 228 4.05 3.44 -8.77
CA CYS A 228 4.39 3.97 -10.09
C CYS A 228 5.68 3.34 -10.60
N LEU A 229 6.73 3.22 -9.77
CA LEU A 229 7.95 2.51 -10.14
C LEU A 229 7.68 1.03 -10.47
N THR A 230 6.87 0.37 -9.66
CA THR A 230 6.50 -1.04 -9.89
C THR A 230 5.79 -1.22 -11.23
N GLU A 231 4.82 -0.37 -11.52
CA GLU A 231 4.04 -0.47 -12.75
C GLU A 231 4.86 -0.07 -14.00
N ILE A 232 5.70 0.97 -13.92
CA ILE A 232 6.64 1.30 -15.01
C ILE A 232 7.56 0.10 -15.30
N ARG A 233 8.09 -0.59 -14.28
CA ARG A 233 8.93 -1.80 -14.50
C ARG A 233 8.19 -2.91 -15.22
N ASN A 234 6.92 -3.13 -14.88
CA ASN A 234 6.06 -4.12 -15.52
C ASN A 234 5.79 -3.75 -16.98
N LEU A 235 5.37 -2.52 -17.24
CA LEU A 235 5.08 -2.01 -18.58
C LEU A 235 6.33 -1.99 -19.46
N LYS A 236 7.47 -1.52 -18.93
CA LYS A 236 8.77 -1.56 -19.62
C LYS A 236 9.14 -2.99 -20.01
N ARG A 237 8.98 -3.96 -19.10
CA ARG A 237 9.27 -5.39 -19.40
C ARG A 237 8.36 -5.92 -20.51
N ARG A 238 7.06 -5.62 -20.46
CA ARG A 238 6.09 -6.05 -21.49
C ARG A 238 6.39 -5.42 -22.86
N ALA A 239 6.68 -4.12 -22.88
CA ALA A 239 7.06 -3.39 -24.09
C ALA A 239 8.38 -3.88 -24.70
N GLN A 240 9.32 -4.37 -23.88
CA GLN A 240 10.61 -4.90 -24.36
C GLN A 240 10.57 -6.37 -24.80
N PHE A 241 9.71 -7.20 -24.20
CA PHE A 241 9.84 -8.67 -24.32
C PHE A 241 8.57 -9.44 -24.66
N GLY A 242 7.41 -8.80 -24.90
CA GLY A 242 6.19 -9.59 -25.10
C GLY A 242 5.03 -8.94 -25.83
N GLU A 243 4.96 -7.61 -25.91
CA GLU A 243 3.78 -6.93 -26.44
C GLU A 243 4.16 -5.73 -27.30
N ASN A 244 3.31 -5.42 -28.29
CA ASN A 244 3.48 -4.30 -29.21
C ASN A 244 3.07 -2.97 -28.56
N LEU A 245 3.71 -2.63 -27.44
CA LEU A 245 3.41 -1.47 -26.62
C LEU A 245 4.43 -0.34 -26.82
N ARG A 246 3.93 0.89 -26.74
CA ARG A 246 4.71 2.11 -26.56
C ARG A 246 4.17 2.80 -25.32
N VAL A 247 5.03 3.05 -24.34
CA VAL A 247 4.64 3.57 -23.03
C VAL A 247 5.23 4.96 -22.88
N THR A 248 4.38 5.99 -22.90
CA THR A 248 4.72 7.39 -22.62
C THR A 248 4.51 7.68 -21.14
N VAL A 249 5.50 8.28 -20.49
CA VAL A 249 5.40 8.71 -19.09
C VAL A 249 5.18 10.21 -19.02
N LEU A 250 4.18 10.62 -18.24
CA LEU A 250 3.90 12.00 -17.89
C LEU A 250 4.08 12.20 -16.39
N HIS A 251 4.75 13.27 -15.99
CA HIS A 251 4.97 13.55 -14.58
C HIS A 251 3.75 14.22 -13.95
N PHE A 252 3.29 13.67 -12.82
CA PHE A 252 2.18 14.17 -12.03
C PHE A 252 2.55 14.18 -10.53
N PRO A 253 3.50 15.04 -10.12
CA PRO A 253 3.76 15.21 -8.69
C PRO A 253 2.51 15.73 -7.99
N LEU A 254 2.15 15.13 -6.86
CA LEU A 254 0.92 15.49 -6.12
C LEU A 254 1.01 16.90 -5.48
N SER A 255 2.22 17.39 -5.24
CA SER A 255 2.50 18.76 -4.79
C SER A 255 3.59 19.39 -5.65
N MET A 256 3.40 20.67 -5.99
CA MET A 256 4.33 21.44 -6.83
C MET A 256 5.59 21.88 -6.09
N ASP A 257 5.51 22.02 -4.77
CA ASP A 257 6.64 22.38 -3.90
C ASP A 257 7.20 21.12 -3.22
N SER A 258 7.40 20.06 -4.00
CA SER A 258 7.85 18.76 -3.49
C SER A 258 9.15 18.30 -4.14
N VAL A 259 9.88 17.48 -3.41
CA VAL A 259 11.03 16.73 -3.96
C VAL A 259 10.64 15.89 -5.18
N SER A 260 9.38 15.42 -5.25
CA SER A 260 8.88 14.70 -6.42
C SER A 260 8.85 15.57 -7.67
N PHE A 261 8.44 16.85 -7.51
CA PHE A 261 8.51 17.84 -8.59
C PHE A 261 9.95 18.11 -9.03
N ASP A 262 10.89 18.27 -8.11
CA ASP A 262 12.31 18.46 -8.44
C ASP A 262 12.88 17.26 -9.22
N LEU A 263 12.61 16.03 -8.76
CA LEU A 263 13.01 14.80 -9.47
C LEU A 263 12.41 14.71 -10.86
N ALA A 264 11.14 15.10 -11.03
CA ALA A 264 10.45 15.12 -12.31
C ALA A 264 11.08 16.13 -13.28
N CYS A 265 11.46 17.30 -12.78
CA CYS A 265 12.16 18.31 -13.58
C CYS A 265 13.50 17.78 -14.09
N VAL A 266 14.29 17.10 -13.25
CA VAL A 266 15.54 16.48 -13.69
C VAL A 266 15.27 15.39 -14.74
N ALA A 267 14.26 14.53 -14.54
CA ALA A 267 13.91 13.51 -15.53
C ALA A 267 13.54 14.13 -16.89
N GLU A 268 12.71 15.18 -16.90
CA GLU A 268 12.33 15.92 -18.10
C GLU A 268 13.53 16.62 -18.75
N GLN A 269 14.47 17.14 -17.97
CA GLN A 269 15.67 17.81 -18.48
C GLN A 269 16.48 16.93 -19.44
N TYR A 270 16.54 15.62 -19.17
CA TYR A 270 17.33 14.66 -19.94
C TYR A 270 16.52 13.86 -20.96
N GLN A 271 15.18 13.82 -20.86
CA GLN A 271 14.29 13.01 -21.72
C GLN A 271 14.76 11.56 -21.91
N SER A 272 15.29 10.93 -20.85
CA SER A 272 15.88 9.60 -20.93
C SER A 272 15.12 8.61 -20.06
N ALA A 273 14.61 7.55 -20.70
CA ALA A 273 13.97 6.42 -20.03
C ALA A 273 14.88 5.74 -19.01
N TRP A 274 16.20 5.75 -19.22
CA TRP A 274 17.17 5.22 -18.26
C TRP A 274 17.33 6.15 -17.05
N VAL A 275 17.44 7.47 -17.28
CA VAL A 275 17.54 8.47 -16.21
C VAL A 275 16.27 8.46 -15.35
N LEU A 276 15.09 8.43 -15.98
CA LEU A 276 13.80 8.32 -15.29
C LEU A 276 13.80 7.14 -14.30
N MET A 277 14.17 5.95 -14.78
CA MET A 277 14.19 4.75 -13.95
C MET A 277 15.14 4.88 -12.77
N ARG A 278 16.35 5.40 -13.00
CA ARG A 278 17.35 5.57 -11.93
C ARG A 278 16.93 6.61 -10.91
N LEU A 279 16.38 7.74 -11.34
CA LEU A 279 15.89 8.78 -10.43
C LEU A 279 14.72 8.29 -9.57
N MET A 280 13.80 7.50 -10.13
CA MET A 280 12.72 6.91 -9.34
C MET A 280 13.24 5.88 -8.34
N GLU A 281 14.19 5.03 -8.74
CA GLU A 281 14.82 4.04 -7.86
C GLU A 281 15.56 4.72 -6.70
N ASP A 282 16.51 5.59 -7.02
CA ASP A 282 17.34 6.27 -6.02
C ASP A 282 16.51 7.25 -5.18
N GLY A 283 15.51 7.91 -5.77
CA GLY A 283 14.59 8.79 -5.05
C GLY A 283 13.70 8.05 -4.04
N LEU A 284 13.33 6.80 -4.32
CA LEU A 284 12.58 5.95 -3.38
C LEU A 284 13.48 5.32 -2.32
N ASP A 285 14.70 4.94 -2.68
CA ASP A 285 15.67 4.30 -1.78
C ASP A 285 16.30 5.31 -0.82
N HIS A 286 16.77 6.46 -1.31
CA HIS A 286 17.48 7.47 -0.49
C HIS A 286 16.54 8.53 0.11
N ARG A 287 15.34 8.71 -0.46
CA ARG A 287 14.32 9.67 0.00
C ARG A 287 14.88 11.08 0.26
N PRO A 288 15.36 11.76 -0.79
CA PRO A 288 15.87 13.11 -0.64
C PRO A 288 14.82 14.01 0.04
N LYS A 289 15.27 14.89 0.94
CA LYS A 289 14.40 15.83 1.67
C LYS A 289 14.52 17.27 1.18
N SER A 290 15.49 17.52 0.31
CA SER A 290 15.77 18.85 -0.21
C SER A 290 16.21 18.81 -1.67
N GLN A 291 16.04 19.93 -2.36
CA GLN A 291 16.50 20.10 -3.74
C GLN A 291 18.01 19.83 -3.89
N ARG A 292 18.82 20.15 -2.88
CA ARG A 292 20.27 19.88 -2.88
C ARG A 292 20.57 18.38 -2.92
N GLU A 293 19.82 17.58 -2.16
CA GLU A 293 19.95 16.12 -2.19
C GLU A 293 19.49 15.54 -3.53
N VAL A 294 18.44 16.12 -4.13
CA VAL A 294 18.01 15.76 -5.49
C VAL A 294 19.13 16.01 -6.50
N SER A 295 19.76 17.18 -6.47
CA SER A 295 20.90 17.49 -7.35
C SER A 295 22.05 16.51 -7.13
N SER A 296 22.38 16.18 -5.87
CA SER A 296 23.43 15.20 -5.57
C SER A 296 23.13 13.80 -6.12
N ILE A 297 21.86 13.36 -6.07
CA ILE A 297 21.43 12.08 -6.64
C ILE A 297 21.56 12.12 -8.16
N ALA A 298 21.08 13.21 -8.79
CA ALA A 298 21.19 13.41 -10.23
C ALA A 298 22.65 13.39 -10.70
N ASP A 299 23.53 14.14 -10.03
CA ASP A 299 24.96 14.19 -10.33
C ASP A 299 25.61 12.81 -10.19
N SER A 300 25.25 12.04 -9.16
CA SER A 300 25.75 10.67 -8.96
C SER A 300 25.33 9.75 -10.11
N ILE A 301 24.06 9.79 -10.53
CA ILE A 301 23.53 8.98 -11.64
C ILE A 301 24.20 9.34 -12.96
N LEU A 302 24.46 10.63 -13.18
CA LEU A 302 25.03 11.15 -14.43
C LEU A 302 26.56 11.06 -14.46
N SER A 303 27.21 10.87 -13.30
CA SER A 303 28.65 10.74 -13.21
C SER A 303 29.15 9.56 -14.05
N GLY A 304 29.97 9.85 -15.06
CA GLY A 304 30.52 8.84 -15.97
C GLY A 304 29.64 8.46 -17.17
N VAL A 305 28.45 9.06 -17.31
CA VAL A 305 27.59 8.88 -18.49
C VAL A 305 27.66 10.14 -19.35
N ARG A 306 27.96 10.00 -20.65
CA ARG A 306 27.85 11.11 -21.61
C ARG A 306 26.39 11.27 -22.01
N LEU A 307 25.63 12.00 -21.22
CA LEU A 307 24.26 12.40 -21.54
C LEU A 307 24.16 13.92 -21.51
N GLU A 308 23.72 14.52 -22.62
CA GLU A 308 23.48 15.95 -22.70
C GLU A 308 22.06 16.28 -22.23
N SER A 309 21.90 17.38 -21.50
CA SER A 309 20.58 17.90 -21.19
C SER A 309 19.88 18.34 -22.47
N ARG A 310 18.66 17.86 -22.68
CA ARG A 310 17.81 18.26 -23.81
C ARG A 310 17.22 19.65 -23.61
N PHE A 311 17.01 20.01 -22.35
CA PHE A 311 16.35 21.24 -21.97
C PHE A 311 16.99 21.87 -20.75
N SER A 312 16.69 23.14 -20.49
CA SER A 312 16.99 23.77 -19.20
C SER A 312 16.03 23.29 -18.11
N ILE A 313 16.45 23.39 -16.85
CA ILE A 313 15.60 23.01 -15.71
C ILE A 313 14.32 23.88 -15.61
N ALA A 314 14.38 25.14 -16.06
CA ALA A 314 13.25 26.06 -16.04
C ALA A 314 12.19 25.66 -17.06
N GLU A 315 12.62 25.25 -18.26
CA GLU A 315 11.70 24.71 -19.25
C GLU A 315 11.15 23.35 -18.79
N ALA A 316 12.00 22.50 -18.18
CA ALA A 316 11.61 21.23 -17.57
C ALA A 316 10.46 21.39 -16.56
N ALA A 317 10.60 22.37 -15.68
CA ALA A 317 9.57 22.73 -14.70
C ALA A 317 8.25 23.17 -15.35
N ASN A 318 8.28 23.84 -16.50
CA ASN A 318 7.07 24.23 -17.23
C ASN A 318 6.35 23.03 -17.82
N TRP A 319 7.08 22.05 -18.37
CA TRP A 319 6.46 20.83 -18.88
C TRP A 319 5.87 19.96 -17.77
N VAL A 320 6.54 19.84 -16.62
CA VAL A 320 5.95 19.14 -15.47
C VAL A 320 4.66 19.84 -15.03
N ARG A 321 4.63 21.18 -15.00
CA ARG A 321 3.40 21.96 -14.71
C ARG A 321 2.29 21.70 -15.72
N GLU A 322 2.62 21.63 -17.00
CA GLU A 322 1.66 21.33 -18.07
C GLU A 322 1.09 19.91 -17.92
N ASN A 323 1.94 18.91 -17.69
CA ASN A 323 1.50 17.54 -17.42
C ASN A 323 0.54 17.46 -16.21
N VAL A 324 0.83 18.19 -15.14
CA VAL A 324 -0.08 18.29 -13.98
C VAL A 324 -1.40 18.96 -14.35
N ALA A 325 -1.37 20.04 -15.14
CA ALA A 325 -2.59 20.70 -15.60
C ALA A 325 -3.47 19.78 -16.46
N ILE A 326 -2.84 19.04 -17.39
CA ILE A 326 -3.49 18.02 -18.22
C ILE A 326 -4.13 16.94 -17.31
N GLY A 327 -3.36 16.35 -16.40
CA GLY A 327 -3.87 15.33 -15.50
C GLY A 327 -5.04 15.83 -14.63
N ARG A 328 -4.97 17.06 -14.11
CA ARG A 328 -6.06 17.67 -13.33
C ARG A 328 -7.30 17.94 -14.18
N HIS A 329 -7.11 18.36 -15.43
CA HIS A 329 -8.20 18.52 -16.39
C HIS A 329 -8.94 17.19 -16.64
N PHE A 330 -8.21 16.08 -16.65
CA PHE A 330 -8.76 14.72 -16.70
C PHE A 330 -9.27 14.17 -15.36
N GLY A 331 -9.33 15.01 -14.31
CA GLY A 331 -9.85 14.62 -13.00
C GLY A 331 -8.92 13.71 -12.20
N LEU A 332 -7.63 13.62 -12.56
CA LEU A 332 -6.67 12.82 -11.80
C LEU A 332 -6.46 13.42 -10.41
N GLN A 333 -6.63 12.56 -9.40
CA GLN A 333 -6.39 12.89 -7.99
C GLN A 333 -5.20 12.11 -7.40
N GLY A 334 -4.60 11.19 -8.17
CA GLY A 334 -3.56 10.30 -7.67
C GLY A 334 -2.77 9.63 -8.79
N THR A 335 -1.70 8.95 -8.39
CA THR A 335 -0.79 8.20 -9.27
C THR A 335 -0.55 6.79 -8.72
N PRO A 336 -0.28 5.78 -9.58
CA PRO A 336 -0.20 5.90 -11.03
C PRO A 336 -1.59 6.01 -11.66
N ALA A 337 -1.69 6.73 -12.78
CA ALA A 337 -2.86 6.68 -13.65
C ALA A 337 -2.41 6.27 -15.06
N VAL A 338 -3.00 5.22 -15.60
CA VAL A 338 -2.61 4.63 -16.89
C VAL A 338 -3.75 4.81 -17.88
N PHE A 339 -3.44 5.14 -19.12
CA PHE A 339 -4.38 5.33 -20.22
C PHE A 339 -3.91 4.49 -21.40
N ILE A 340 -4.82 3.80 -22.09
CA ILE A 340 -4.51 3.08 -23.33
C ILE A 340 -5.12 3.90 -24.47
N VAL A 341 -4.29 4.32 -25.41
CA VAL A 341 -4.69 5.14 -26.56
C VAL A 341 -4.76 4.24 -27.80
N ALA A 342 -5.96 4.04 -28.33
CA ALA A 342 -6.21 3.34 -29.59
C ALA A 342 -6.40 4.35 -30.73
N GLU A 343 -5.92 4.04 -31.93
CA GLU A 343 -6.00 4.92 -33.09
C GLU A 343 -7.45 5.38 -33.36
N LYS A 344 -7.64 6.71 -33.40
CA LYS A 344 -8.88 7.47 -33.72
C LYS A 344 -10.01 7.49 -32.70
N SER A 345 -9.84 6.88 -31.54
CA SER A 345 -10.65 7.18 -30.36
C SER A 345 -9.92 6.51 -29.21
N ALA A 346 -9.53 7.27 -28.18
CA ALA A 346 -8.98 6.69 -26.96
C ALA A 346 -10.09 5.86 -26.31
N LYS A 347 -10.24 4.63 -26.80
CA LYS A 347 -11.18 3.66 -26.30
C LYS A 347 -10.56 3.13 -25.03
N ARG A 348 -11.19 3.57 -23.94
CA ARG A 348 -11.10 3.03 -22.59
C ARG A 348 -9.95 3.61 -21.77
N VAL A 349 -10.35 4.62 -21.00
CA VAL A 349 -9.72 4.92 -19.71
C VAL A 349 -9.93 3.69 -18.85
N ILE A 350 -8.89 2.90 -18.65
CA ILE A 350 -8.81 2.09 -17.45
C ILE A 350 -7.92 2.90 -16.53
N VAL A 351 -8.49 3.73 -15.65
CA VAL A 351 -7.75 4.09 -14.45
C VAL A 351 -7.57 2.77 -13.74
N VAL A 352 -6.46 2.10 -14.04
CA VAL A 352 -6.04 0.92 -13.34
C VAL A 352 -5.31 1.44 -12.12
N PRO A 353 -5.90 1.36 -10.92
CA PRO A 353 -5.20 0.53 -10.00
C PRO A 353 -5.34 -0.89 -10.58
N PHE A 354 -4.22 -1.45 -11.06
CA PHE A 354 -4.07 -2.65 -11.91
C PHE A 354 -5.24 -3.66 -11.80
N GLN A 355 -5.98 -4.06 -12.85
CA GLN A 355 -6.89 -5.21 -12.79
C GLN A 355 -6.12 -6.38 -13.39
N GLY A 356 -5.51 -7.18 -12.53
CA GLY A 356 -4.95 -8.46 -12.93
C GLY A 356 -6.09 -9.41 -13.30
N ARG A 357 -6.36 -9.57 -14.60
CA ARG A 357 -6.98 -10.80 -15.09
C ARG A 357 -6.27 -11.28 -16.36
N ASN A 358 -5.64 -12.44 -16.20
CA ASN A 358 -5.46 -13.41 -17.27
C ASN A 358 -6.78 -13.57 -18.02
N ASN A 359 -6.88 -12.98 -19.21
CA ASN A 359 -7.63 -13.55 -20.32
C ASN A 359 -7.20 -12.86 -21.61
N THR A 360 -6.25 -13.48 -22.29
CA THR A 360 -6.29 -13.61 -23.75
C THR A 360 -7.69 -14.12 -24.14
N GLN A 361 -8.62 -13.20 -24.40
CA GLN A 361 -9.78 -13.32 -25.29
C GLN A 361 -10.76 -12.18 -24.98
N ALA A 362 -10.59 -11.06 -25.68
CA ALA A 362 -11.64 -10.07 -25.85
C ALA A 362 -11.68 -9.65 -27.33
N VAL A 363 -12.28 -10.54 -28.12
CA VAL A 363 -13.20 -10.23 -29.22
C VAL A 363 -12.71 -9.16 -30.20
N VAL A 364 -11.96 -9.65 -31.19
CA VAL A 364 -12.16 -9.24 -32.58
C VAL A 364 -13.60 -9.61 -32.94
N GLN A 365 -14.53 -8.67 -32.88
CA GLN A 365 -15.73 -8.76 -33.71
C GLN A 365 -15.66 -7.66 -34.76
N ARG A 366 -15.36 -8.14 -35.97
CA ARG A 366 -15.62 -7.47 -37.23
C ARG A 366 -17.05 -6.92 -37.20
N GLN A 367 -17.20 -5.63 -37.48
CA GLN A 367 -18.07 -5.13 -38.53
C GLN A 367 -17.53 -3.80 -39.02
#